data_AF-A0A1X2GRF2-F1
#
_entry.id   AF-A0A1X2GRF2-F1
#
_cell.length_a   1.000
_cell.length_b   1.000
_cell.length_c   1.000
_cell.angle_alpha   90.00
_cell.angle_beta   90.00
_cell.angle_gamma   90.00
#
_symmetry.space_group_name_H-M   'P 1'
#
loop_
_entity.id
_entity.type
_entity.pdbx_description
1 polymer ?
#
loop_
_entity_poly.entity_id
_entity_poly.type
_entity_poly.pdbx_seq_one_letter_code
_entity_poly.pdbx_strand_id
1 'polypeptide(L)'
;MLKDDRVMNIVLSALVGEHAINNYVAKDCEWLDGKRGDVLFIPVPPISVSFPPVVVEIQNVVDMPFMHRLDKYCQHVFDKYHFAPIAFTICINTTRVEISKRFSDCSSMRFLKKLPCDFWAKECLVMTPSTLKDYLDECNRTNDNHNAQDDASVASDDTNDNHNANDDTSVASDDASDDSSVASDGTNNAASGANDNSNNANGSTDLDLCNSSNVCKDIQTLPPLFALGYVLMEQKSSLLGLQWKEDPTVMLLYTIAKEVLKNEIQEHETTIDALIETNTETNRQFKRILQVLEEDGDQKRIKKLATAGDLYTTACLYKYQQQEPDDLTAMPVPPNISSTIQAKRGDMKYAAVFKENHLTTHKRMDWQRCYEEGLAHGFFKEYKNYKALKNTFNEANGPSND
;
A
#
# COMPACT_ATOMS: atom_id res chain seq x y z
N MET A 1 1.92 -11.76 -3.10
CA MET A 1 0.82 -11.35 -2.20
C MET A 1 -0.53 -11.89 -2.65
N LEU A 2 -1.07 -11.51 -3.83
CA LEU A 2 -2.44 -11.90 -4.26
C LEU A 2 -2.76 -13.41 -4.34
N LYS A 3 -1.74 -14.29 -4.39
CA LYS A 3 -1.90 -15.76 -4.37
C LYS A 3 -1.93 -16.37 -2.96
N ASP A 4 -1.84 -15.55 -1.91
CA ASP A 4 -2.05 -16.01 -0.53
C ASP A 4 -3.55 -16.15 -0.26
N ASP A 5 -3.98 -17.29 0.27
CA ASP A 5 -5.40 -17.60 0.49
C ASP A 5 -6.12 -16.55 1.36
N ARG A 6 -5.40 -15.92 2.30
CA ARG A 6 -5.93 -14.85 3.17
C ARG A 6 -6.28 -13.61 2.35
N VAL A 7 -5.43 -13.25 1.38
CA VAL A 7 -5.64 -12.11 0.47
C VAL A 7 -6.67 -12.44 -0.60
N MET A 8 -6.66 -13.66 -1.14
CA MET A 8 -7.66 -14.15 -2.08
C MET A 8 -9.06 -14.11 -1.45
N ASN A 9 -9.21 -14.58 -0.20
CA ASN A 9 -10.49 -14.52 0.52
C ASN A 9 -10.97 -13.08 0.77
N ILE A 10 -10.08 -12.13 1.11
CA ILE A 10 -10.43 -10.69 1.26
C ILE A 10 -11.04 -10.11 -0.02
N VAL A 11 -10.53 -10.50 -1.20
CA VAL A 11 -11.09 -10.05 -2.48
C VAL A 11 -12.41 -10.77 -2.77
N LEU A 12 -12.46 -12.09 -2.58
CA LEU A 12 -13.63 -12.89 -2.94
C LEU A 12 -14.86 -12.63 -2.06
N SER A 13 -14.69 -12.44 -0.76
CA SER A 13 -15.83 -12.17 0.12
C SER A 13 -16.50 -10.83 -0.20
N ALA A 14 -15.71 -9.82 -0.56
CA ALA A 14 -16.19 -8.51 -0.98
C ALA A 14 -16.77 -8.48 -2.41
N LEU A 15 -16.19 -9.23 -3.37
CA LEU A 15 -16.62 -9.18 -4.78
C LEU A 15 -17.67 -10.23 -5.17
N VAL A 16 -17.73 -11.36 -4.47
CA VAL A 16 -18.62 -12.49 -4.76
C VAL A 16 -19.58 -12.77 -3.61
N GLY A 17 -19.14 -12.58 -2.36
CA GLY A 17 -19.89 -12.83 -1.13
C GLY A 17 -19.18 -13.82 -0.21
N GLU A 18 -19.55 -13.83 1.09
CA GLU A 18 -18.95 -14.70 2.12
C GLU A 18 -18.93 -16.19 1.75
N HIS A 19 -19.88 -16.67 0.95
CA HIS A 19 -19.91 -18.06 0.46
C HIS A 19 -18.76 -18.42 -0.49
N ALA A 20 -18.02 -17.45 -1.01
CA ALA A 20 -16.85 -17.66 -1.86
C ALA A 20 -15.57 -18.00 -1.06
N ILE A 21 -15.55 -17.75 0.26
CA ILE A 21 -14.39 -18.00 1.13
C ILE A 21 -13.97 -19.48 1.05
N ASN A 22 -12.68 -19.72 0.82
CA ASN A 22 -12.05 -21.04 0.63
C ASN A 22 -12.60 -21.89 -0.53
N ASN A 23 -13.52 -21.36 -1.35
CA ASN A 23 -14.15 -22.06 -2.48
C ASN A 23 -13.50 -21.74 -3.84
N TYR A 24 -12.27 -21.22 -3.84
CA TYR A 24 -11.53 -20.78 -5.03
C TYR A 24 -10.06 -21.18 -4.95
N VAL A 25 -9.39 -21.20 -6.11
CA VAL A 25 -7.94 -21.35 -6.24
C VAL A 25 -7.36 -20.27 -7.15
N ALA A 26 -6.22 -19.72 -6.75
CA ALA A 26 -5.43 -18.82 -7.58
C ALA A 26 -4.71 -19.59 -8.69
N LYS A 27 -4.79 -19.08 -9.92
CA LYS A 27 -4.05 -19.58 -11.09
C LYS A 27 -3.25 -18.43 -11.72
N ASP A 28 -2.14 -18.80 -12.36
CA ASP A 28 -1.42 -17.88 -13.22
C ASP A 28 -2.27 -17.46 -14.42
N CYS A 29 -2.28 -16.15 -14.66
CA CYS A 29 -3.10 -15.48 -15.67
C CYS A 29 -2.31 -15.35 -16.98
N GLU A 30 -1.68 -16.44 -17.42
CA GLU A 30 -0.85 -16.50 -18.65
C GLU A 30 -1.69 -16.97 -19.85
N TRP A 31 -1.55 -16.26 -20.97
CA TRP A 31 -2.44 -16.37 -22.12
C TRP A 31 -1.73 -16.83 -23.41
N LEU A 32 -2.51 -17.28 -24.39
CA LEU A 32 -1.99 -17.82 -25.65
C LEU A 32 -1.27 -16.77 -26.53
N ASP A 33 -1.44 -15.48 -26.25
CA ASP A 33 -0.71 -14.39 -26.91
C ASP A 33 0.60 -14.01 -26.18
N GLY A 34 1.01 -14.79 -25.18
CA GLY A 34 2.22 -14.60 -24.38
C GLY A 34 2.11 -13.48 -23.33
N LYS A 35 0.94 -12.85 -23.17
CA LYS A 35 0.71 -11.90 -22.07
C LYS A 35 0.39 -12.62 -20.77
N ARG A 36 0.69 -11.92 -19.67
CA ARG A 36 0.42 -12.36 -18.31
C ARG A 36 -0.31 -11.25 -17.55
N GLY A 37 -1.44 -11.58 -16.94
CA GLY A 37 -2.07 -10.79 -15.89
C GLY A 37 -1.56 -11.20 -14.50
N ASP A 38 -1.97 -10.50 -13.45
CA ASP A 38 -1.44 -10.74 -12.10
C ASP A 38 -1.97 -12.03 -11.48
N VAL A 39 -3.30 -12.22 -11.43
CA VAL A 39 -3.91 -13.46 -10.96
C VAL A 39 -5.32 -13.69 -11.52
N LEU A 40 -5.67 -14.96 -11.70
CA LEU A 40 -7.01 -15.43 -12.05
C LEU A 40 -7.51 -16.36 -10.95
N PHE A 41 -8.54 -15.96 -10.21
CA PHE A 41 -9.22 -16.82 -9.23
C PHE A 41 -10.30 -17.65 -9.94
N ILE A 42 -10.21 -18.97 -9.83
CA ILE A 42 -11.17 -19.93 -10.39
C ILE A 42 -11.86 -20.66 -9.23
N PRO A 43 -13.21 -20.80 -9.23
CA PRO A 43 -13.90 -21.56 -8.19
C PRO A 43 -13.53 -23.04 -8.23
N VAL A 44 -13.56 -23.67 -7.05
CA VAL A 44 -13.48 -25.12 -6.87
C VAL A 44 -14.86 -25.78 -7.12
N PRO A 45 -16.00 -25.19 -6.70
CA PRO A 45 -17.32 -25.58 -7.20
C PRO A 45 -17.49 -25.32 -8.71
N PRO A 46 -18.50 -25.94 -9.36
CA PRO A 46 -18.86 -25.62 -10.73
C PRO A 46 -19.14 -24.12 -10.94
N ILE A 47 -18.57 -23.57 -12.01
CA ILE A 47 -18.70 -22.16 -12.38
C ILE A 47 -20.18 -21.80 -12.60
N SER A 48 -20.63 -20.71 -12.00
CA SER A 48 -22.03 -20.31 -11.96
C SER A 48 -22.20 -18.82 -11.63
N VAL A 49 -23.43 -18.31 -11.61
CA VAL A 49 -23.71 -16.90 -11.25
C VAL A 49 -23.23 -16.55 -9.83
N SER A 50 -23.32 -17.50 -8.90
CA SER A 50 -22.87 -17.42 -7.50
C SER A 50 -21.37 -17.70 -7.32
N PHE A 51 -20.76 -18.42 -8.27
CA PHE A 51 -19.33 -18.73 -8.32
C PHE A 51 -18.74 -18.36 -9.69
N PRO A 52 -18.62 -17.06 -10.02
CA PRO A 52 -18.00 -16.60 -11.27
C PRO A 52 -16.47 -16.66 -11.17
N PRO A 53 -15.72 -16.80 -12.27
CA PRO A 53 -14.29 -16.54 -12.27
C PRO A 53 -14.00 -15.07 -11.93
N VAL A 54 -12.84 -14.77 -11.35
CA VAL A 54 -12.43 -13.38 -11.03
C VAL A 54 -11.02 -13.11 -11.57
N VAL A 55 -10.90 -12.11 -12.44
CA VAL A 55 -9.62 -11.56 -12.93
C VAL A 55 -9.23 -10.40 -12.01
N VAL A 56 -8.02 -10.42 -11.44
CA VAL A 56 -7.52 -9.33 -10.59
C VAL A 56 -6.20 -8.80 -11.14
N GLU A 57 -6.15 -7.49 -11.34
CA GLU A 57 -4.99 -6.74 -11.85
C GLU A 57 -4.56 -5.64 -10.86
N ILE A 58 -3.26 -5.45 -10.69
CA ILE A 58 -2.65 -4.31 -10.02
C ILE A 58 -1.96 -3.46 -11.08
N GLN A 59 -2.40 -2.21 -11.27
CA GLN A 59 -1.89 -1.36 -12.34
C GLN A 59 -1.42 -0.02 -11.80
N ASN A 60 -0.20 0.40 -12.16
CA ASN A 60 0.31 1.73 -11.84
C ASN A 60 -0.53 2.82 -12.52
N VAL A 61 -0.87 2.62 -13.79
CA VAL A 61 -1.68 3.54 -14.60
C VAL A 61 -2.83 2.77 -15.25
N VAL A 62 -4.05 3.25 -15.07
CA VAL A 62 -5.25 2.75 -15.78
C VAL A 62 -5.51 3.65 -16.99
N ASP A 63 -5.26 3.11 -18.18
CA ASP A 63 -5.40 3.78 -19.48
C ASP A 63 -6.06 2.90 -20.55
N MET A 64 -6.32 3.44 -21.74
CA MET A 64 -6.94 2.70 -22.85
C MET A 64 -6.13 1.44 -23.28
N PRO A 65 -4.79 1.48 -23.42
CA PRO A 65 -3.97 0.28 -23.60
C PRO A 65 -4.15 -0.81 -22.53
N PHE A 66 -4.29 -0.44 -21.26
CA PHE A 66 -4.64 -1.39 -20.20
C PHE A 66 -6.07 -1.93 -20.36
N MET A 67 -7.07 -1.08 -20.60
CA MET A 67 -8.46 -1.55 -20.73
C MET A 67 -8.63 -2.54 -21.90
N HIS A 68 -7.97 -2.31 -23.04
CA HIS A 68 -7.93 -3.27 -24.17
C HIS A 68 -7.15 -4.56 -23.85
N ARG A 69 -6.36 -4.59 -22.78
CA ARG A 69 -5.65 -5.79 -22.28
C ARG A 69 -6.54 -6.57 -21.31
N LEU A 70 -7.20 -5.87 -20.37
CA LEU A 70 -8.16 -6.44 -19.43
C LEU A 70 -9.36 -7.09 -20.14
N ASP A 71 -9.91 -6.42 -21.15
CA ASP A 71 -10.95 -6.96 -22.05
C ASP A 71 -10.54 -8.33 -22.62
N LYS A 72 -9.36 -8.42 -23.24
CA LYS A 72 -8.82 -9.67 -23.79
C LYS A 72 -8.58 -10.75 -22.74
N TYR A 73 -8.11 -10.38 -21.54
CA TYR A 73 -7.97 -11.34 -20.44
C TYR A 73 -9.33 -11.94 -20.07
N CYS A 74 -10.39 -11.13 -20.06
CA CYS A 74 -11.75 -11.58 -19.77
C CYS A 74 -12.35 -12.43 -20.91
N GLN A 75 -12.09 -12.06 -22.18
CA GLN A 75 -12.43 -12.89 -23.34
C GLN A 75 -11.76 -14.27 -23.25
N HIS A 76 -10.47 -14.35 -22.88
CA HIS A 76 -9.79 -15.64 -22.71
C HIS A 76 -10.29 -16.48 -21.51
N VAL A 77 -10.85 -15.85 -20.47
CA VAL A 77 -11.64 -16.58 -19.46
C VAL A 77 -12.92 -17.13 -20.08
N PHE A 78 -13.66 -16.32 -20.83
CA PHE A 78 -14.91 -16.73 -21.47
C PHE A 78 -14.72 -17.86 -22.49
N ASP A 79 -13.70 -17.79 -23.35
CA ASP A 79 -13.33 -18.84 -24.30
C ASP A 79 -13.06 -20.19 -23.61
N LYS A 80 -12.44 -20.15 -22.43
CA LYS A 80 -11.94 -21.31 -21.69
C LYS A 80 -12.96 -21.94 -20.74
N TYR A 81 -13.88 -21.15 -20.20
CA TYR A 81 -14.82 -21.56 -19.16
C TYR A 81 -16.30 -21.29 -19.50
N HIS A 82 -16.58 -20.66 -20.64
CA HIS A 82 -17.91 -20.29 -21.14
C HIS A 82 -18.74 -19.46 -20.15
N PHE A 83 -18.05 -18.63 -19.35
CA PHE A 83 -18.64 -17.77 -18.34
C PHE A 83 -17.85 -16.46 -18.23
N ALA A 84 -18.56 -15.33 -18.14
CA ALA A 84 -17.92 -14.01 -18.06
C ALA A 84 -17.38 -13.74 -16.64
N PRO A 85 -16.11 -13.35 -16.46
CA PRO A 85 -15.53 -13.09 -15.15
C PRO A 85 -16.06 -11.82 -14.51
N ILE A 86 -15.84 -11.66 -13.20
CA ILE A 86 -15.71 -10.34 -12.59
C ILE A 86 -14.28 -9.85 -12.86
N ALA A 87 -14.13 -8.65 -13.40
CA ALA A 87 -12.85 -7.98 -13.60
C ALA A 87 -12.63 -6.96 -12.47
N PHE A 88 -11.52 -7.05 -11.75
CA PHE A 88 -11.19 -6.12 -10.66
C PHE A 88 -9.79 -5.53 -10.84
N THR A 89 -9.69 -4.20 -10.76
CA THR A 89 -8.43 -3.46 -10.92
C THR A 89 -8.14 -2.60 -9.69
N ILE A 90 -6.94 -2.76 -9.11
CA ILE A 90 -6.38 -1.85 -8.12
C ILE A 90 -5.42 -0.89 -8.85
N CYS A 91 -5.85 0.35 -9.04
CA CYS A 91 -5.06 1.42 -9.64
C CYS A 91 -4.16 2.05 -8.56
N ILE A 92 -2.84 1.90 -8.68
CA ILE A 92 -1.89 2.33 -7.64
C ILE A 92 -1.67 3.85 -7.63
N ASN A 93 -1.55 4.48 -8.81
CA ASN A 93 -1.20 5.89 -8.93
C ASN A 93 -2.28 6.71 -9.64
N THR A 94 -2.54 6.46 -10.93
CA THR A 94 -3.43 7.35 -11.70
C THR A 94 -4.27 6.65 -12.76
N THR A 95 -5.54 7.08 -12.86
CA THR A 95 -6.44 6.72 -13.96
C THR A 95 -6.52 7.87 -14.94
N ARG A 96 -6.42 7.59 -16.25
CA ARG A 96 -6.55 8.61 -17.29
C ARG A 96 -7.97 9.21 -17.33
N VAL A 97 -8.06 10.49 -17.69
CA VAL A 97 -9.30 11.28 -17.62
C VAL A 97 -10.41 10.71 -18.53
N GLU A 98 -10.05 10.13 -19.67
CA GLU A 98 -10.97 9.46 -20.59
C GLU A 98 -11.53 8.13 -20.06
N ILE A 99 -10.89 7.53 -19.05
CA ILE A 99 -11.40 6.35 -18.32
C ILE A 99 -12.19 6.79 -17.09
N SER A 100 -11.68 7.71 -16.27
CA SER A 100 -12.37 8.15 -15.05
C SER A 100 -13.70 8.88 -15.31
N LYS A 101 -13.84 9.54 -16.47
CA LYS A 101 -15.13 10.06 -16.97
C LYS A 101 -16.19 8.99 -17.27
N ARG A 102 -15.82 7.70 -17.27
CA ARG A 102 -16.73 6.56 -17.45
C ARG A 102 -17.05 5.83 -16.14
N PHE A 103 -16.54 6.33 -15.01
CA PHE A 103 -16.84 5.76 -13.70
C PHE A 103 -18.31 5.98 -13.33
N SER A 104 -18.93 4.94 -12.79
CA SER A 104 -20.22 4.99 -12.11
C SER A 104 -20.09 4.42 -10.70
N ASP A 105 -20.99 4.77 -9.79
CA ASP A 105 -20.87 4.39 -8.39
C ASP A 105 -21.18 2.91 -8.14
N CYS A 106 -20.40 2.27 -7.27
CA CYS A 106 -20.70 0.93 -6.79
C CYS A 106 -21.59 1.00 -5.53
N SER A 107 -22.87 0.66 -5.66
CA SER A 107 -23.85 0.79 -4.58
C SER A 107 -23.55 -0.04 -3.32
N SER A 108 -22.80 -1.13 -3.44
CA SER A 108 -22.37 -1.97 -2.31
C SER A 108 -21.08 -1.52 -1.64
N MET A 109 -20.21 -0.76 -2.34
CA MET A 109 -18.87 -0.39 -1.87
C MET A 109 -18.46 0.98 -2.43
N ARG A 110 -18.68 2.06 -1.67
CA ARG A 110 -18.43 3.45 -2.13
C ARG A 110 -16.99 3.73 -2.59
N PHE A 111 -16.02 3.00 -2.02
CA PHE A 111 -14.60 3.07 -2.38
C PHE A 111 -14.25 2.36 -3.71
N LEU A 112 -15.22 1.72 -4.37
CA LEU A 112 -15.12 1.18 -5.73
C LEU A 112 -15.97 2.00 -6.71
N LYS A 113 -15.52 2.07 -7.96
CA LYS A 113 -16.33 2.51 -9.10
C LYS A 113 -16.52 1.36 -10.10
N LYS A 114 -17.60 1.41 -10.86
CA LYS A 114 -17.89 0.51 -11.99
C LYS A 114 -17.48 1.15 -13.31
N LEU A 115 -17.00 0.33 -14.24
CA LEU A 115 -16.71 0.69 -15.62
C LEU A 115 -17.62 -0.10 -16.58
N PRO A 116 -18.01 0.48 -17.75
CA PRO A 116 -18.72 -0.24 -18.79
C PRO A 116 -17.93 -1.46 -19.25
N CYS A 117 -18.57 -2.63 -19.25
CA CYS A 117 -17.92 -3.93 -19.50
C CYS A 117 -18.78 -4.91 -20.31
N ASP A 118 -19.75 -4.35 -21.03
CA ASP A 118 -20.74 -5.06 -21.82
C ASP A 118 -20.09 -6.09 -22.75
N PHE A 119 -20.65 -7.30 -22.75
CA PHE A 119 -20.24 -8.46 -23.54
C PHE A 119 -18.88 -9.11 -23.20
N TRP A 120 -18.02 -8.52 -22.35
CA TRP A 120 -16.72 -9.13 -21.98
C TRP A 120 -16.54 -9.49 -20.50
N ALA A 121 -17.24 -8.84 -19.56
CA ALA A 121 -17.25 -9.23 -18.15
C ALA A 121 -18.67 -9.22 -17.54
N LYS A 122 -18.85 -9.91 -16.42
CA LYS A 122 -20.05 -9.82 -15.56
C LYS A 122 -20.13 -8.45 -14.91
N GLU A 123 -18.99 -7.98 -14.39
CA GLU A 123 -18.78 -6.63 -13.85
C GLU A 123 -17.31 -6.23 -14.03
N CYS A 124 -17.03 -4.94 -14.26
CA CYS A 124 -15.69 -4.36 -14.17
C CYS A 124 -15.64 -3.33 -13.05
N LEU A 125 -14.86 -3.63 -12.02
CA LEU A 125 -14.70 -2.85 -10.80
C LEU A 125 -13.28 -2.27 -10.73
N VAL A 126 -13.18 -1.00 -10.32
CA VAL A 126 -11.90 -0.32 -10.16
C VAL A 126 -11.85 0.44 -8.84
N MET A 127 -10.69 0.36 -8.20
CA MET A 127 -10.32 1.09 -6.99
C MET A 127 -9.15 2.01 -7.33
N THR A 128 -9.17 3.26 -6.89
CA THR A 128 -8.12 4.25 -7.18
C THR A 128 -7.75 5.05 -5.91
N PRO A 129 -6.63 5.81 -5.89
CA PRO A 129 -6.28 6.60 -4.72
C PRO A 129 -7.31 7.69 -4.42
N SER A 130 -8.02 8.21 -5.43
CA SER A 130 -9.14 9.12 -5.20
C SER A 130 -10.32 8.41 -4.55
N THR A 131 -10.72 7.22 -5.01
CA THR A 131 -11.88 6.53 -4.42
C THR A 131 -11.63 6.05 -3.00
N LEU A 132 -10.38 5.75 -2.62
CA LEU A 132 -10.01 5.52 -1.23
C LEU A 132 -10.06 6.82 -0.40
N LYS A 133 -9.53 7.93 -0.93
CA LYS A 133 -9.53 9.21 -0.23
C LYS A 133 -10.94 9.76 -0.03
N ASP A 134 -11.76 9.75 -1.08
CA ASP A 134 -13.14 10.26 -1.04
C ASP A 134 -13.94 9.54 0.06
N TYR A 135 -13.75 8.23 0.21
CA TYR A 135 -14.35 7.41 1.27
C TYR A 135 -13.86 7.79 2.68
N LEU A 136 -12.56 8.04 2.87
CA LEU A 136 -12.04 8.52 4.16
C LEU A 136 -12.55 9.94 4.50
N ASP A 137 -12.57 10.84 3.50
CA ASP A 137 -13.10 12.19 3.64
C ASP A 137 -14.62 12.18 3.95
N GLU A 138 -15.39 11.19 3.47
CA GLU A 138 -16.77 10.92 3.88
C GLU A 138 -16.86 10.42 5.34
N CYS A 139 -16.10 9.38 5.70
CA CYS A 139 -16.15 8.76 7.04
C CYS A 139 -15.76 9.74 8.17
N ASN A 140 -14.82 10.66 7.91
CA ASN A 140 -14.47 11.69 8.89
C ASN A 140 -15.65 12.65 9.14
N ARG A 141 -16.29 13.16 8.08
CA ARG A 141 -17.43 14.08 8.18
C ARG A 141 -18.64 13.49 8.91
N THR A 142 -18.87 12.18 8.78
CA THR A 142 -19.97 11.52 9.52
C THR A 142 -19.70 11.48 11.02
N ASN A 143 -18.44 11.39 11.45
CA ASN A 143 -18.08 11.33 12.88
C ASN A 143 -18.18 12.71 13.54
N ASP A 144 -17.71 13.76 12.86
CA ASP A 144 -17.77 15.15 13.36
C ASP A 144 -19.22 15.60 13.64
N ASN A 145 -20.16 15.23 12.76
CA ASN A 145 -21.57 15.59 12.89
C ASN A 145 -22.28 14.90 14.07
N HIS A 146 -21.86 13.71 14.50
CA HIS A 146 -22.47 13.04 15.66
C HIS A 146 -22.03 13.72 16.96
N ASN A 147 -20.74 14.00 17.11
CA ASN A 147 -20.21 14.72 18.29
C ASN A 147 -20.85 16.11 18.47
N ALA A 148 -21.18 16.79 17.38
CA ALA A 148 -21.83 18.11 17.42
C ALA A 148 -23.30 18.08 17.88
N GLN A 149 -23.95 16.91 17.92
CA GLN A 149 -25.38 16.79 18.20
C GLN A 149 -25.67 16.41 19.67
N ASP A 150 -24.74 15.73 20.35
CA ASP A 150 -24.88 15.41 21.77
C ASP A 150 -24.76 16.65 22.67
N ASP A 151 -23.83 17.57 22.38
CA ASP A 151 -23.64 18.84 23.12
C ASP A 151 -24.88 19.76 23.08
N ALA A 152 -25.75 19.60 22.09
CA ALA A 152 -26.99 20.40 21.96
C ALA A 152 -28.14 19.91 22.87
N SER A 153 -28.06 18.70 23.42
CA SER A 153 -29.17 18.02 24.11
C SER A 153 -29.46 18.51 25.54
N VAL A 154 -28.61 19.37 26.10
CA VAL A 154 -28.64 19.76 27.53
C VAL A 154 -29.36 21.10 27.78
N ALA A 155 -29.89 21.76 26.74
CA ALA A 155 -30.30 23.17 26.79
C ALA A 155 -31.68 23.51 26.19
N SER A 156 -32.71 22.68 26.40
CA SER A 156 -34.11 23.09 26.13
C SER A 156 -35.16 22.37 27.00
N ASP A 157 -35.32 22.81 28.26
CA ASP A 157 -36.49 22.47 29.08
C ASP A 157 -37.00 23.72 29.81
N ASP A 158 -37.60 24.66 29.04
CA ASP A 158 -38.54 25.65 29.58
C ASP A 158 -39.34 26.40 28.48
N THR A 159 -40.51 26.92 28.86
CA THR A 159 -41.36 27.89 28.10
C THR A 159 -41.92 27.48 26.73
N ASN A 160 -42.98 26.66 26.77
CA ASN A 160 -44.07 26.69 25.78
C ASN A 160 -44.87 28.02 25.86
N ASP A 161 -45.17 28.70 24.74
CA ASP A 161 -46.54 29.16 24.42
C ASP A 161 -46.77 29.92 23.08
N ASN A 162 -48.00 29.72 22.56
CA ASN A 162 -48.86 30.64 21.77
C ASN A 162 -48.60 31.07 20.30
N HIS A 163 -49.55 30.64 19.46
CA HIS A 163 -50.35 31.43 18.50
C HIS A 163 -49.68 32.34 17.45
N ASN A 164 -49.94 32.01 16.17
CA ASN A 164 -50.93 32.79 15.42
C ASN A 164 -51.65 31.92 14.37
N ALA A 165 -52.78 32.41 13.84
CA ALA A 165 -53.58 31.79 12.78
C ALA A 165 -53.84 32.79 11.63
N ASN A 166 -54.75 32.43 10.71
CA ASN A 166 -55.27 33.20 9.58
C ASN A 166 -54.35 33.28 8.33
N ASP A 167 -54.87 33.47 7.11
CA ASP A 167 -56.09 32.94 6.44
C ASP A 167 -55.96 33.28 4.92
N ASP A 168 -56.98 32.92 4.13
CA ASP A 168 -57.29 33.40 2.77
C ASP A 168 -56.25 33.12 1.65
N THR A 169 -56.49 32.28 0.63
CA THR A 169 -57.61 32.04 -0.32
C THR A 169 -57.51 32.80 -1.65
N SER A 170 -58.23 32.28 -2.65
CA SER A 170 -58.43 32.78 -4.02
C SER A 170 -57.29 32.60 -5.04
N VAL A 171 -57.53 32.52 -6.36
CA VAL A 171 -58.46 31.69 -7.18
C VAL A 171 -58.18 31.96 -8.67
N ALA A 172 -58.57 31.03 -9.56
CA ALA A 172 -58.70 31.23 -11.02
C ALA A 172 -57.41 31.39 -11.87
N SER A 173 -57.40 31.05 -13.18
CA SER A 173 -58.26 30.11 -13.94
C SER A 173 -57.66 29.84 -15.34
N ASP A 174 -58.17 28.79 -16.02
CA ASP A 174 -58.24 28.58 -17.49
C ASP A 174 -56.91 28.55 -18.30
N ASP A 175 -56.79 27.96 -19.50
CA ASP A 175 -57.68 27.15 -20.37
C ASP A 175 -56.90 25.87 -20.76
N ALA A 176 -57.52 24.70 -21.04
CA ALA A 176 -58.08 24.27 -22.34
C ALA A 176 -57.08 24.37 -23.54
N SER A 177 -57.03 23.42 -24.49
CA SER A 177 -57.98 22.35 -24.85
C SER A 177 -57.33 21.20 -25.65
N ASP A 178 -58.04 20.06 -25.72
CA ASP A 178 -58.27 19.09 -26.82
C ASP A 178 -57.10 18.62 -27.76
N ASP A 179 -57.15 17.46 -28.45
CA ASP A 179 -58.28 16.52 -28.68
C ASP A 179 -57.83 15.05 -28.91
N SER A 180 -58.82 14.14 -28.86
CA SER A 180 -59.07 12.90 -29.63
C SER A 180 -57.95 11.96 -30.16
N SER A 181 -58.16 10.64 -30.28
CA SER A 181 -59.17 9.69 -29.71
C SER A 181 -58.85 8.23 -30.13
N VAL A 182 -59.54 7.25 -29.52
CA VAL A 182 -60.07 5.98 -30.12
C VAL A 182 -59.07 4.99 -30.78
N ALA A 183 -59.16 3.65 -30.67
CA ALA A 183 -59.79 2.66 -29.77
C ALA A 183 -59.12 1.28 -30.13
N SER A 184 -59.54 0.04 -29.80
CA SER A 184 -60.74 -0.57 -29.19
C SER A 184 -60.44 -2.04 -28.81
N ASP A 185 -61.09 -2.56 -27.76
CA ASP A 185 -61.43 -3.99 -27.46
C ASP A 185 -60.33 -5.09 -27.43
N GLY A 186 -60.43 -6.18 -26.64
CA GLY A 186 -61.43 -6.64 -25.66
C GLY A 186 -60.79 -7.65 -24.67
N THR A 187 -61.28 -7.85 -23.44
CA THR A 187 -62.32 -8.84 -23.01
C THR A 187 -62.09 -10.29 -23.50
N ASN A 188 -62.26 -11.40 -22.77
CA ASN A 188 -62.57 -11.80 -21.36
C ASN A 188 -62.12 -13.30 -21.21
N ASN A 189 -62.10 -14.07 -20.11
CA ASN A 189 -62.56 -14.04 -18.69
C ASN A 189 -61.59 -14.97 -17.88
N ALA A 190 -61.31 -14.87 -16.56
CA ALA A 190 -62.11 -14.99 -15.32
C ALA A 190 -62.32 -16.43 -14.75
N ALA A 191 -62.41 -16.53 -13.41
CA ALA A 191 -62.71 -17.71 -12.55
C ALA A 191 -61.61 -18.78 -12.35
N SER A 192 -61.49 -19.49 -11.21
CA SER A 192 -61.97 -19.22 -9.83
C SER A 192 -61.43 -20.28 -8.83
N GLY A 193 -61.21 -19.88 -7.57
CA GLY A 193 -61.26 -20.77 -6.39
C GLY A 193 -59.90 -21.15 -5.75
N ALA A 194 -59.79 -21.43 -4.44
CA ALA A 194 -60.33 -20.82 -3.20
C ALA A 194 -59.96 -21.71 -1.99
N ASN A 195 -59.92 -21.14 -0.77
CA ASN A 195 -59.82 -21.81 0.56
C ASN A 195 -58.50 -22.59 0.85
N ASP A 196 -58.00 -22.71 2.09
CA ASP A 196 -58.31 -22.00 3.35
C ASP A 196 -57.22 -22.23 4.42
N ASN A 197 -57.28 -21.43 5.50
CA ASN A 197 -56.71 -21.70 6.85
C ASN A 197 -55.18 -21.79 7.02
N SER A 198 -54.60 -21.58 8.20
CA SER A 198 -54.98 -20.77 9.38
C SER A 198 -53.77 -20.66 10.34
N ASN A 199 -53.94 -19.92 11.45
CA ASN A 199 -53.04 -19.73 12.61
C ASN A 199 -52.10 -18.51 12.46
N ASN A 200 -52.18 -17.41 13.23
CA ASN A 200 -52.55 -17.13 14.65
C ASN A 200 -51.44 -17.44 15.68
N ALA A 201 -50.63 -16.43 16.05
CA ALA A 201 -50.00 -16.30 17.37
C ALA A 201 -49.45 -14.87 17.63
N ASN A 202 -49.63 -14.42 18.87
CA ASN A 202 -49.35 -13.10 19.47
C ASN A 202 -47.86 -12.67 19.59
N GLY A 203 -47.65 -11.38 19.91
CA GLY A 203 -46.37 -10.79 20.38
C GLY A 203 -45.69 -9.91 19.32
N SER A 204 -45.39 -8.62 19.51
CA SER A 204 -45.40 -7.72 20.68
C SER A 204 -44.39 -8.06 21.80
N THR A 205 -43.17 -7.55 21.64
CA THR A 205 -42.25 -7.12 22.71
C THR A 205 -41.42 -5.95 22.19
N ASP A 206 -41.42 -4.84 22.93
CA ASP A 206 -40.52 -3.70 22.73
C ASP A 206 -39.16 -3.92 23.43
N LEU A 207 -38.21 -3.04 23.09
CA LEU A 207 -37.08 -2.55 23.91
C LEU A 207 -35.80 -3.40 24.14
N ASP A 208 -34.76 -2.61 24.41
CA ASP A 208 -33.49 -2.87 25.12
C ASP A 208 -32.45 -3.84 24.55
N LEU A 209 -31.55 -3.27 23.73
CA LEU A 209 -30.12 -3.58 23.79
C LEU A 209 -29.30 -2.36 24.24
N CYS A 210 -29.31 -2.15 25.56
CA CYS A 210 -28.22 -1.62 26.38
C CYS A 210 -27.37 -0.46 25.81
N ASN A 211 -27.75 0.78 26.10
CA ASN A 211 -26.74 1.83 26.27
C ASN A 211 -25.94 1.51 27.56
N SER A 212 -24.61 1.49 27.51
CA SER A 212 -23.76 1.18 28.67
C SER A 212 -22.35 1.75 28.50
N SER A 213 -22.11 2.88 29.15
CA SER A 213 -20.90 3.69 29.02
C SER A 213 -19.63 2.96 29.49
N ASN A 214 -18.82 2.51 28.54
CA ASN A 214 -17.38 2.31 28.73
C ASN A 214 -16.66 3.09 27.63
N VAL A 215 -15.66 3.88 28.00
CA VAL A 215 -14.86 4.67 27.05
C VAL A 215 -13.88 3.75 26.33
N CYS A 216 -14.39 2.99 25.35
CA CYS A 216 -13.55 2.36 24.35
C CYS A 216 -13.16 3.43 23.32
N LYS A 217 -11.87 3.51 22.99
CA LYS A 217 -11.46 4.15 21.73
C LYS A 217 -11.65 3.10 20.66
N ASP A 218 -12.85 3.03 20.09
CA ASP A 218 -13.14 2.04 19.06
C ASP A 218 -12.19 2.26 17.88
N ILE A 219 -11.29 1.29 17.68
CA ILE A 219 -10.35 1.28 16.58
C ILE A 219 -11.19 1.11 15.32
N GLN A 220 -11.35 2.18 14.55
CA GLN A 220 -12.15 2.20 13.34
C GLN A 220 -11.51 1.27 12.29
N THR A 221 -11.86 -0.01 12.33
CA THR A 221 -11.32 -1.04 11.45
C THR A 221 -11.71 -0.76 10.00
N LEU A 222 -10.73 -0.82 9.11
CA LEU A 222 -10.96 -0.63 7.69
C LEU A 222 -11.70 -1.84 7.09
N PRO A 223 -12.62 -1.64 6.13
CA PRO A 223 -13.16 -2.74 5.34
C PRO A 223 -12.00 -3.55 4.71
N PRO A 224 -11.96 -4.89 4.79
CA PRO A 224 -10.74 -5.62 4.42
C PRO A 224 -10.25 -5.40 2.98
N LEU A 225 -11.17 -5.24 2.02
CA LEU A 225 -10.83 -4.89 0.64
C LEU A 225 -10.29 -3.45 0.51
N PHE A 226 -10.81 -2.49 1.30
CA PHE A 226 -10.25 -1.14 1.40
C PHE A 226 -8.82 -1.19 1.96
N ALA A 227 -8.58 -1.97 3.02
CA ALA A 227 -7.25 -2.13 3.62
C ALA A 227 -6.23 -2.71 2.61
N LEU A 228 -6.64 -3.68 1.79
CA LEU A 228 -5.81 -4.20 0.68
C LEU A 228 -5.43 -3.10 -0.32
N GLY A 229 -6.38 -2.25 -0.71
CA GLY A 229 -6.14 -1.08 -1.54
C GLY A 229 -5.17 -0.08 -0.90
N TYR A 230 -5.44 0.29 0.35
CA TYR A 230 -4.64 1.24 1.13
C TYR A 230 -3.17 0.81 1.22
N VAL A 231 -2.91 -0.45 1.60
CA VAL A 231 -1.56 -1.02 1.69
C VAL A 231 -0.84 -0.99 0.35
N LEU A 232 -1.53 -1.33 -0.74
CA LEU A 232 -0.96 -1.33 -2.10
C LEU A 232 -0.68 0.06 -2.65
N MET A 233 -1.49 1.07 -2.32
CA MET A 233 -1.35 2.45 -2.81
C MET A 233 -0.36 3.29 -1.99
N GLU A 234 -0.22 3.02 -0.68
CA GLU A 234 0.75 3.69 0.19
C GLU A 234 2.20 3.34 -0.13
N GLN A 235 2.46 2.13 -0.66
CA GLN A 235 3.77 1.61 -1.07
C GLN A 235 4.92 1.71 -0.04
N LYS A 236 4.62 1.98 1.24
CA LYS A 236 5.61 2.12 2.31
C LYS A 236 6.25 0.77 2.66
N SER A 237 7.56 0.76 2.86
CA SER A 237 8.30 -0.43 3.32
C SER A 237 8.14 -0.71 4.82
N SER A 238 7.51 0.19 5.58
CA SER A 238 7.36 0.09 7.03
C SER A 238 5.98 0.53 7.51
N LEU A 239 5.36 -0.33 8.31
CA LEU A 239 4.09 -0.13 9.00
C LEU A 239 4.09 1.16 9.86
N LEU A 240 5.25 1.58 10.39
CA LEU A 240 5.38 2.76 11.24
C LEU A 240 4.98 4.08 10.55
N GLY A 241 5.01 4.13 9.22
CA GLY A 241 4.66 5.30 8.42
C GLY A 241 3.17 5.37 8.02
N LEU A 242 2.33 4.42 8.44
CA LEU A 242 0.91 4.38 8.10
C LEU A 242 0.04 5.01 9.19
N GLN A 243 -1.07 5.63 8.75
CA GLN A 243 -2.14 6.08 9.63
C GLN A 243 -2.83 4.89 10.30
N TRP A 244 -3.17 3.87 9.51
CA TRP A 244 -3.93 2.68 9.91
C TRP A 244 -3.03 1.51 10.32
N LYS A 245 -1.85 1.79 10.88
CA LYS A 245 -0.84 0.79 11.29
C LYS A 245 -1.32 -0.21 12.36
N GLU A 246 -2.35 0.14 13.11
CA GLU A 246 -2.96 -0.66 14.18
C GLU A 246 -4.22 -1.41 13.72
N ASP A 247 -4.63 -1.26 12.45
CA ASP A 247 -5.71 -2.06 11.86
C ASP A 247 -5.25 -3.53 11.66
N PRO A 248 -6.03 -4.52 12.09
CA PRO A 248 -5.61 -5.93 12.04
C PRO A 248 -5.48 -6.46 10.60
N THR A 249 -6.21 -5.91 9.63
CA THR A 249 -6.06 -6.29 8.22
C THR A 249 -4.80 -5.68 7.63
N VAL A 250 -4.49 -4.41 7.93
CA VAL A 250 -3.23 -3.76 7.53
C VAL A 250 -2.02 -4.49 8.12
N MET A 251 -2.06 -4.85 9.40
CA MET A 251 -1.01 -5.67 10.04
C MET A 251 -0.85 -7.04 9.38
N LEU A 252 -1.96 -7.71 9.05
CA LEU A 252 -1.94 -8.99 8.34
C LEU A 252 -1.33 -8.85 6.95
N LEU A 253 -1.75 -7.86 6.16
CA LEU A 253 -1.25 -7.60 4.82
C LEU A 253 0.25 -7.31 4.80
N TYR A 254 0.77 -6.54 5.75
CA TYR A 254 2.22 -6.32 5.90
C TYR A 254 2.98 -7.58 6.28
N THR A 255 2.37 -8.45 7.11
CA THR A 255 2.96 -9.75 7.46
C THR A 255 3.07 -10.63 6.22
N ILE A 256 2.00 -10.72 5.41
CA ILE A 256 1.97 -11.48 4.15
C ILE A 256 2.96 -10.89 3.12
N ALA A 257 3.03 -9.56 3.02
CA ALA A 257 4.00 -8.89 2.14
C ALA A 257 5.44 -9.25 2.54
N LYS A 258 5.78 -9.20 3.84
CA LYS A 258 7.10 -9.60 4.32
C LYS A 258 7.39 -11.09 4.15
N GLU A 259 6.39 -11.96 4.35
CA GLU A 259 6.51 -13.41 4.12
C GLU A 259 6.82 -13.72 2.65
N VAL A 260 6.10 -13.09 1.71
CA VAL A 260 6.28 -13.29 0.26
C VAL A 260 7.60 -12.70 -0.24
N LEU A 261 7.91 -11.46 0.15
CA LEU A 261 9.10 -10.74 -0.30
C LEU A 261 10.37 -11.14 0.46
N LYS A 262 10.31 -12.11 1.38
CA LYS A 262 11.41 -12.47 2.31
C LYS A 262 12.77 -12.68 1.63
N ASN A 263 12.77 -13.29 0.44
CA ASN A 263 14.01 -13.57 -0.29
C ASN A 263 14.60 -12.31 -0.96
N GLU A 264 13.77 -11.33 -1.30
CA GLU A 264 14.18 -10.02 -1.83
C GLU A 264 14.53 -9.06 -0.68
N ILE A 265 13.87 -9.21 0.47
CA ILE A 265 14.09 -8.46 1.70
C ILE A 265 15.34 -8.93 2.46
N GLN A 266 15.88 -10.12 2.20
CA GLN A 266 17.04 -10.66 2.94
C GLN A 266 18.29 -9.75 2.88
N GLU A 267 18.53 -9.06 1.77
CA GLU A 267 19.61 -8.09 1.64
C GLU A 267 19.37 -6.82 2.51
N HIS A 268 18.11 -6.38 2.59
CA HIS A 268 17.69 -5.31 3.50
C HIS A 268 17.67 -5.74 4.98
N GLU A 269 17.37 -7.00 5.32
CA GLU A 269 17.45 -7.48 6.71
C GLU A 269 18.88 -7.40 7.25
N THR A 270 19.91 -7.69 6.45
CA THR A 270 21.31 -7.41 6.84
C THR A 270 21.56 -5.93 7.17
N THR A 271 20.86 -5.01 6.50
CA THR A 271 20.98 -3.57 6.75
C THR A 271 20.17 -3.13 7.97
N ILE A 272 19.05 -3.79 8.26
CA ILE A 272 18.24 -3.57 9.46
C ILE A 272 18.95 -4.10 10.72
N ASP A 273 19.52 -5.31 10.67
CA ASP A 273 20.32 -5.88 11.78
C ASP A 273 21.53 -4.99 12.08
N ALA A 274 22.22 -4.52 11.04
CA ALA A 274 23.28 -3.51 11.16
C ALA A 274 22.81 -2.19 11.80
N LEU A 275 21.61 -1.72 11.46
CA LEU A 275 21.02 -0.52 12.06
C LEU A 275 20.67 -0.74 13.54
N ILE A 276 20.17 -1.94 13.89
CA ILE A 276 19.86 -2.34 15.26
C ILE A 276 21.15 -2.46 16.08
N GLU A 277 22.21 -3.08 15.56
CA GLU A 277 23.53 -3.14 16.20
C GLU A 277 24.08 -1.73 16.45
N THR A 278 24.08 -0.88 15.41
CA THR A 278 24.59 0.50 15.47
C THR A 278 23.84 1.31 16.53
N ASN A 279 22.51 1.24 16.56
CA ASN A 279 21.69 1.91 17.57
C ASN A 279 21.88 1.31 18.97
N THR A 280 22.11 0.01 19.10
CA THR A 280 22.32 -0.67 20.38
C THR A 280 23.65 -0.25 21.02
N GLU A 281 24.75 -0.26 20.25
CA GLU A 281 26.04 0.19 20.77
C GLU A 281 26.06 1.69 21.04
N THR A 282 25.43 2.50 20.17
CA THR A 282 25.28 3.96 20.39
C THR A 282 24.55 4.25 21.71
N ASN A 283 23.41 3.57 21.97
CA ASN A 283 22.71 3.66 23.25
C ASN A 283 23.56 3.17 24.43
N ARG A 284 24.41 2.14 24.25
CA ARG A 284 25.34 1.67 25.29
C ARG A 284 26.42 2.70 25.61
N GLN A 285 26.93 3.43 24.61
CA GLN A 285 27.90 4.50 24.82
C GLN A 285 27.26 5.71 25.52
N PHE A 286 26.03 6.11 25.16
CA PHE A 286 25.32 7.17 25.90
C PHE A 286 25.07 6.78 27.37
N LYS A 287 24.64 5.55 27.66
CA LYS A 287 24.49 5.05 29.05
C LYS A 287 25.80 5.09 29.84
N ARG A 288 26.94 4.76 29.21
CA ARG A 288 28.28 4.91 29.82
C ARG A 288 28.64 6.36 30.10
N ILE A 289 28.33 7.29 29.20
CA ILE A 289 28.59 8.72 29.42
C ILE A 289 27.79 9.26 30.61
N LEU A 290 26.51 8.87 30.72
CA LEU A 290 25.67 9.21 31.87
C LEU A 290 26.24 8.64 33.18
N GLN A 291 26.65 7.36 33.20
CA GLN A 291 27.25 6.75 34.38
C GLN A 291 28.53 7.50 34.84
N VAL A 292 29.40 7.94 33.93
CA VAL A 292 30.60 8.72 34.31
C VAL A 292 30.23 10.11 34.85
N LEU A 293 29.18 10.75 34.31
CA LEU A 293 28.65 12.01 34.84
C LEU A 293 28.09 11.85 36.27
N GLU A 294 27.57 10.66 36.61
CA GLU A 294 27.05 10.33 37.95
C GLU A 294 28.16 9.89 38.94
N GLU A 295 29.24 9.25 38.46
CA GLU A 295 30.34 8.74 39.29
C GLU A 295 31.33 9.83 39.77
N ASP A 296 32.01 10.49 38.82
CA ASP A 296 33.14 11.37 39.10
C ASP A 296 33.17 12.65 38.23
N GLY A 297 32.34 12.71 37.19
CA GLY A 297 32.30 13.83 36.25
C GLY A 297 33.57 13.99 35.42
N ASP A 298 34.43 12.97 35.30
CA ASP A 298 35.73 13.09 34.61
C ASP A 298 35.54 13.40 33.12
N GLN A 299 35.76 14.66 32.80
CA GLN A 299 35.76 15.22 31.45
C GLN A 299 36.68 14.46 30.49
N LYS A 300 37.73 13.77 30.97
CA LYS A 300 38.62 12.95 30.12
C LYS A 300 37.99 11.60 29.78
N ARG A 301 37.44 10.86 30.75
CA ARG A 301 36.60 9.66 30.51
C ARG A 301 35.42 10.00 29.59
N ILE A 302 34.67 11.06 29.89
CA ILE A 302 33.51 11.51 29.09
C ILE A 302 33.91 11.82 27.66
N LYS A 303 34.92 12.68 27.45
CA LYS A 303 35.38 13.03 26.09
C LYS A 303 35.91 11.82 25.32
N LYS A 304 36.61 10.89 25.99
CA LYS A 304 37.09 9.65 25.36
C LYS A 304 35.94 8.73 24.92
N LEU A 305 34.88 8.61 25.73
CA LEU A 305 33.67 7.85 25.37
C LEU A 305 32.92 8.51 24.21
N ALA A 306 32.76 9.83 24.23
CA ALA A 306 32.12 10.58 23.16
C ALA A 306 32.86 10.42 21.81
N THR A 307 34.19 10.60 21.78
CA THR A 307 35.00 10.39 20.57
C THR A 307 35.01 8.93 20.09
N ALA A 308 34.88 7.95 21.00
CA ALA A 308 34.75 6.55 20.60
C ALA A 308 33.39 6.24 19.96
N GLY A 309 32.30 6.84 20.47
CA GLY A 309 30.97 6.76 19.85
C GLY A 309 30.92 7.43 18.48
N ASP A 310 31.43 8.65 18.38
CA ASP A 310 31.54 9.45 17.15
C ASP A 310 32.32 8.71 16.04
N LEU A 311 33.47 8.11 16.38
CA LEU A 311 34.26 7.30 15.46
C LEU A 311 33.50 6.04 14.99
N TYR A 312 32.77 5.37 15.90
CA TYR A 312 31.98 4.18 15.57
C TYR A 312 30.79 4.51 14.66
N THR A 313 30.01 5.56 14.96
CA THR A 313 28.89 5.99 14.11
C THR A 313 29.38 6.49 12.75
N THR A 314 30.50 7.20 12.71
CA THR A 314 31.15 7.63 11.45
C THR A 314 31.62 6.44 10.61
N ALA A 315 32.19 5.40 11.23
CA ALA A 315 32.58 4.18 10.53
C ALA A 315 31.37 3.40 9.99
N CYS A 316 30.27 3.33 10.75
CA CYS A 316 29.02 2.72 10.29
C CYS A 316 28.40 3.50 9.11
N LEU A 317 28.38 4.83 9.17
CA LEU A 317 27.95 5.68 8.05
C LEU A 317 28.77 5.39 6.79
N TYR A 318 30.10 5.39 6.87
CA TYR A 318 30.95 5.08 5.71
C TYR A 318 30.79 3.66 5.16
N LYS A 319 30.42 2.69 6.01
CA LYS A 319 30.15 1.31 5.58
C LYS A 319 28.86 1.25 4.77
N TYR A 320 27.74 1.73 5.31
CA TYR A 320 26.42 1.54 4.70
C TYR A 320 26.10 2.59 3.61
N GLN A 321 26.67 3.78 3.66
CA GLN A 321 26.54 4.80 2.60
C GLN A 321 27.36 4.46 1.32
N GLN A 322 28.13 3.37 1.34
CA GLN A 322 28.76 2.78 0.14
C GLN A 322 28.09 1.44 -0.27
N GLN A 323 26.90 1.14 0.27
CA GLN A 323 26.09 -0.04 -0.05
C GLN A 323 24.73 0.30 -0.67
N GLU A 324 24.53 1.50 -1.24
CA GLU A 324 23.36 1.73 -2.09
C GLU A 324 23.48 0.85 -3.35
N PRO A 325 22.46 0.02 -3.68
CA PRO A 325 22.40 -0.69 -4.95
C PRO A 325 22.22 0.31 -6.10
N ASP A 326 23.04 0.22 -7.13
CA ASP A 326 23.10 1.14 -8.29
C ASP A 326 21.93 0.95 -9.28
N ASP A 327 20.77 0.48 -8.80
CA ASP A 327 19.73 -0.21 -9.59
C ASP A 327 18.29 0.27 -9.32
N LEU A 328 18.11 1.58 -9.12
CA LEU A 328 16.80 2.24 -9.15
C LEU A 328 16.74 3.54 -9.96
N THR A 329 17.51 3.67 -11.05
CA THR A 329 17.12 4.56 -12.17
C THR A 329 17.70 4.19 -13.54
N ALA A 330 16.82 4.25 -14.55
CA ALA A 330 17.08 4.40 -15.99
C ALA A 330 17.51 3.17 -16.84
N MET A 331 17.08 3.23 -18.10
CA MET A 331 17.30 2.25 -19.18
C MET A 331 18.79 2.17 -19.60
N PRO A 332 19.22 1.04 -20.21
CA PRO A 332 20.64 0.78 -20.47
C PRO A 332 21.27 1.73 -21.51
N VAL A 333 22.43 2.28 -21.16
CA VAL A 333 23.36 2.90 -22.10
C VAL A 333 24.32 1.83 -22.64
N PRO A 334 24.68 1.83 -23.95
CA PRO A 334 25.60 0.83 -24.52
C PRO A 334 26.99 0.82 -23.84
N PRO A 335 27.70 -0.33 -23.85
CA PRO A 335 28.87 -0.54 -22.99
C PRO A 335 30.12 0.19 -23.48
N ASN A 336 30.85 0.87 -22.57
CA ASN A 336 32.19 0.45 -22.12
C ASN A 336 32.74 1.30 -20.92
N ILE A 337 33.88 0.87 -20.36
CA ILE A 337 34.89 1.64 -19.59
C ILE A 337 34.62 1.98 -18.09
N SER A 338 33.39 2.23 -17.63
CA SER A 338 33.18 2.93 -16.33
C SER A 338 33.70 2.23 -15.05
N SER A 339 33.46 0.92 -14.86
CA SER A 339 33.62 0.23 -13.56
C SER A 339 35.03 0.30 -12.95
N THR A 340 36.07 0.16 -13.78
CA THR A 340 37.49 0.22 -13.37
C THR A 340 37.91 1.60 -12.82
N ILE A 341 37.13 2.66 -13.08
CA ILE A 341 37.46 4.04 -12.64
C ILE A 341 36.92 4.30 -11.22
N GLN A 342 35.75 3.75 -10.86
CA GLN A 342 35.17 3.89 -9.53
C GLN A 342 35.99 3.16 -8.45
N ALA A 343 36.36 1.89 -8.70
CA ALA A 343 37.16 1.10 -7.76
C ALA A 343 38.49 1.80 -7.39
N LYS A 344 39.20 2.31 -8.41
CA LYS A 344 40.47 3.03 -8.22
C LYS A 344 40.33 4.34 -7.45
N ARG A 345 39.18 5.02 -7.54
CA ARG A 345 38.89 6.21 -6.71
C ARG A 345 38.76 5.86 -5.22
N GLY A 346 38.13 4.73 -4.89
CA GLY A 346 38.06 4.24 -3.50
C GLY A 346 39.45 3.91 -2.95
N ASP A 347 40.21 3.11 -3.67
CA ASP A 347 41.56 2.69 -3.31
C ASP A 347 42.51 3.87 -3.06
N MET A 348 42.57 4.84 -3.98
CA MET A 348 43.46 6.01 -3.79
C MET A 348 43.04 6.88 -2.59
N LYS A 349 41.73 6.96 -2.29
CA LYS A 349 41.23 7.70 -1.13
C LYS A 349 41.60 7.01 0.19
N TYR A 350 41.51 5.68 0.27
CA TYR A 350 41.98 4.91 1.43
C TYR A 350 43.48 5.13 1.67
N ALA A 351 44.29 5.02 0.60
CA ALA A 351 45.74 5.24 0.68
C ALA A 351 46.10 6.67 1.12
N ALA A 352 45.32 7.69 0.76
CA ALA A 352 45.52 9.07 1.21
C ALA A 352 45.23 9.24 2.71
N VAL A 353 44.11 8.71 3.20
CA VAL A 353 43.73 8.79 4.63
C VAL A 353 44.69 7.98 5.51
N PHE A 354 45.12 6.80 5.05
CA PHE A 354 46.17 6.03 5.74
C PHE A 354 47.47 6.83 5.81
N LYS A 355 47.91 7.45 4.70
CA LYS A 355 49.12 8.26 4.64
C LYS A 355 49.07 9.45 5.60
N GLU A 356 47.95 10.17 5.67
CA GLU A 356 47.78 11.28 6.60
C GLU A 356 47.88 10.82 8.06
N ASN A 357 47.07 9.84 8.45
CA ASN A 357 47.08 9.28 9.81
C ASN A 357 48.46 8.70 10.21
N HIS A 358 49.10 7.94 9.33
CA HIS A 358 50.41 7.33 9.60
C HIS A 358 51.52 8.37 9.75
N LEU A 359 51.46 9.48 9.01
CA LEU A 359 52.45 10.56 9.10
C LEU A 359 52.31 11.43 10.37
N THR A 360 51.18 11.37 11.10
CA THR A 360 51.08 12.01 12.44
C THR A 360 52.00 11.38 13.48
N THR A 361 52.34 10.10 13.31
CA THR A 361 53.11 9.29 14.28
C THR A 361 54.46 8.82 13.75
N HIS A 362 54.63 8.67 12.42
CA HIS A 362 55.82 8.12 11.79
C HIS A 362 56.36 9.03 10.70
N LYS A 363 57.69 9.21 10.63
CA LYS A 363 58.34 10.12 9.64
C LYS A 363 58.25 9.65 8.17
N ARG A 364 57.70 8.46 7.90
CA ARG A 364 57.55 7.88 6.55
C ARG A 364 56.28 7.03 6.48
N MET A 365 55.74 6.92 5.26
CA MET A 365 54.58 6.10 4.92
C MET A 365 54.98 4.62 4.80
N ASP A 366 54.32 3.73 5.54
CA ASP A 366 54.42 2.29 5.35
C ASP A 366 53.40 1.82 4.30
N TRP A 367 53.90 1.65 3.07
CA TRP A 367 53.11 1.19 1.93
C TRP A 367 52.72 -0.27 2.02
N GLN A 368 53.53 -1.12 2.67
CA GLN A 368 53.22 -2.54 2.79
C GLN A 368 52.07 -2.73 3.78
N ARG A 369 52.18 -2.10 4.96
CA ARG A 369 51.12 -2.11 5.97
C ARG A 369 49.82 -1.49 5.46
N CYS A 370 49.90 -0.37 4.72
CA CYS A 370 48.72 0.23 4.08
C CYS A 370 48.00 -0.73 3.13
N TYR A 371 48.75 -1.51 2.35
CA TYR A 371 48.20 -2.49 1.40
C TYR A 371 47.59 -3.71 2.11
N GLU A 372 48.26 -4.23 3.13
CA GLU A 372 47.80 -5.37 3.92
C GLU A 372 46.53 -5.04 4.74
N GLU A 373 46.50 -3.88 5.42
CA GLU A 373 45.30 -3.40 6.11
C GLU A 373 44.18 -3.07 5.11
N GLY A 374 44.48 -2.45 3.96
CA GLY A 374 43.47 -2.15 2.94
C GLY A 374 42.82 -3.40 2.35
N LEU A 375 43.60 -4.45 2.04
CA LEU A 375 43.06 -5.74 1.61
C LEU A 375 42.13 -6.37 2.65
N ALA A 376 42.48 -6.29 3.94
CA ALA A 376 41.61 -6.77 5.03
C ALA A 376 40.29 -5.97 5.13
N HIS A 377 40.30 -4.69 4.76
CA HIS A 377 39.10 -3.84 4.64
C HIS A 377 38.43 -3.92 3.24
N GLY A 378 38.89 -4.81 2.35
CA GLY A 378 38.28 -5.07 1.05
C GLY A 378 38.73 -4.18 -0.12
N PHE A 379 39.65 -3.23 0.12
CA PHE A 379 40.30 -2.38 -0.87
C PHE A 379 41.45 -3.11 -1.59
N PHE A 380 42.05 -2.47 -2.59
CA PHE A 380 43.27 -2.88 -3.29
C PHE A 380 43.23 -4.22 -4.05
N LYS A 381 42.04 -4.81 -4.26
CA LYS A 381 41.84 -6.08 -4.96
C LYS A 381 42.41 -6.10 -6.40
N GLU A 382 42.46 -4.95 -7.08
CA GLU A 382 43.07 -4.83 -8.42
C GLU A 382 44.61 -4.75 -8.40
N TYR A 383 45.22 -4.43 -7.26
CA TYR A 383 46.66 -4.19 -7.16
C TYR A 383 47.41 -5.46 -6.79
N LYS A 384 48.30 -5.93 -7.69
CA LYS A 384 49.08 -7.16 -7.53
C LYS A 384 50.04 -7.18 -6.31
N ASN A 385 50.35 -6.02 -5.74
CA ASN A 385 51.13 -5.86 -4.50
C ASN A 385 51.23 -4.36 -4.11
N TYR A 386 51.70 -4.10 -2.90
CA TYR A 386 51.95 -2.76 -2.35
C TYR A 386 52.84 -1.84 -3.21
N LYS A 387 53.74 -2.38 -4.04
CA LYS A 387 54.59 -1.55 -4.92
C LYS A 387 53.81 -1.01 -6.12
N ALA A 388 52.87 -1.78 -6.66
CA ALA A 388 51.94 -1.30 -7.69
C ALA A 388 51.04 -0.19 -7.14
N LEU A 389 50.42 -0.41 -5.97
CA LEU A 389 49.65 0.62 -5.26
C LEU A 389 50.47 1.90 -5.04
N LYS A 390 51.67 1.76 -4.49
CA LYS A 390 52.58 2.88 -4.25
C LYS A 390 52.88 3.66 -5.54
N ASN A 391 53.16 2.98 -6.65
CA ASN A 391 53.48 3.67 -7.91
C ASN A 391 52.28 4.48 -8.41
N THR A 392 51.11 3.85 -8.55
CA THR A 392 49.89 4.55 -9.01
C THR A 392 49.47 5.69 -8.08
N PHE A 393 49.65 5.55 -6.76
CA PHE A 393 49.40 6.66 -5.85
C PHE A 393 50.36 7.84 -6.07
N ASN A 394 51.65 7.59 -6.31
CA ASN A 394 52.63 8.66 -6.56
C ASN A 394 52.51 9.24 -7.97
N GLU A 395 52.03 8.48 -8.95
CA GLU A 395 51.64 8.97 -10.28
C GLU A 395 50.43 9.91 -10.17
N ALA A 396 49.40 9.53 -9.41
CA ALA A 396 48.19 10.33 -9.18
C ALA A 396 48.39 11.56 -8.26
N ASN A 397 49.53 11.68 -7.57
CA ASN A 397 49.84 12.76 -6.63
C ASN A 397 51.23 13.39 -6.89
N GLY A 398 51.80 13.17 -8.06
CA GLY A 398 53.04 13.82 -8.49
C GLY A 398 52.79 15.25 -8.98
N PRO A 399 53.83 16.09 -9.08
CA PRO A 399 53.73 17.32 -9.86
C PRO A 399 53.45 16.95 -11.34
N SER A 400 52.49 17.62 -11.97
CA SER A 400 52.34 17.54 -13.42
C SER A 400 53.59 18.14 -14.08
N ASN A 401 54.19 17.42 -15.02
CA ASN A 401 55.27 17.94 -15.86
C ASN A 401 54.64 18.53 -17.14
N ASP A 402 54.11 19.74 -17.00
CA ASP A 402 53.70 20.64 -18.10
C ASP A 402 54.64 21.85 -18.13
#